data_AF-A0A0D1YTF8-F1
#
_entry.id   AF-A0A0D1YTF8-F1
#
_cell.length_a   1.000
_cell.length_b   1.000
_cell.length_c   1.000
_cell.angle_alpha   90.00
_cell.angle_beta   90.00
_cell.angle_gamma   90.00
#
_symmetry.space_group_name_H-M   'P 1'
#
loop_
_entity.id
_entity.type
_entity.pdbx_description
1 polymer ?
#
loop_
_entity_poly.entity_id
_entity_poly.type
_entity_poly.pdbx_seq_one_letter_code
_entity_poly.pdbx_strand_id
1 'polypeptide(L)'
;MFSCAVFFRRQFLSHNPLATIPAPFSPGAHSLVLKAFSRYRCVGVSQTQPRSRGKMSKRNQPDHPETKHPTTKRAKEIDAHPPYEELTSLLDGQQTPKEIKRVLHWFRSKDLRIHDNRALHAAAQFAKESQAPLLCAYLNCPAEFSWHGTSPARTDFICENLALIQSELKKLDIPLLFIEASERDDIVPTIVKFIRDNNISHAFANYEYEVDELRRDVRFLKQVGADNTVKVSMHHDQTVMEPGTLLNEAGKPMKVFTPYHRNWLAKIKADPSLFDTVPGPSKNSSQAKKDLKSYFNSQPPTPPEEKQFASEEERKRIRNLWPAGHDAAVKRLTHFLTDKIEDYANTRSNPAKNSTSRMSAYFAAGVISMRETLTAVSKANKNSADFSQNGAGYGIASWVRELVFRELYRQTTLTTPHTAMNLPQNLKFDFVHWEEDEEGYDRWEKGTLGVPFVDAGMRQIAHEAYMHNRLRMNVSSYLYCNLLIDYRRGERYFAETLIDWDLNNNTQGWEPSYTVFNPISQAEKNDPEGEYIRHWIPELKDVKGKAVFDPYHRLSKEEFEKLGYPKPYVDWNKTKQRAIERFKSDMKDAVP
;
A
#
# COMPACT_ATOMS: atom_id res chain seq x y z
N MET A 1 20.81 9.48 15.98
CA MET A 1 20.19 10.76 15.56
C MET A 1 20.22 10.85 14.06
N PHE A 2 19.08 11.16 13.42
CA PHE A 2 18.88 11.99 12.22
C PHE A 2 17.47 11.69 11.69
N SER A 3 16.54 12.51 12.15
CA SER A 3 15.22 12.72 11.56
C SER A 3 15.36 13.95 10.67
N CYS A 4 15.33 13.81 9.35
CA CYS A 4 15.14 14.97 8.47
C CYS A 4 13.66 15.35 8.54
N ALA A 5 13.31 16.15 9.54
CA ALA A 5 12.03 16.84 9.62
C ALA A 5 12.32 18.34 9.51
N VAL A 6 11.68 18.91 8.50
CA VAL A 6 11.75 20.26 7.94
C VAL A 6 11.70 21.39 8.99
N PHE A 7 12.61 22.35 8.84
CA PHE A 7 12.58 23.69 9.42
C PHE A 7 11.52 24.54 8.71
N PHE A 8 10.63 25.23 9.43
CA PHE A 8 10.18 26.57 9.04
C PHE A 8 9.81 27.43 10.27
N ARG A 9 10.29 28.68 10.23
CA ARG A 9 10.22 29.71 11.27
C ARG A 9 8.99 30.62 11.05
N ARG A 10 8.65 31.32 12.14
CA ARG A 10 7.48 32.18 12.46
C ARG A 10 7.27 33.46 11.62
N GLN A 11 6.06 34.02 11.82
CA GLN A 11 5.53 35.41 11.67
C GLN A 11 4.68 35.62 10.41
N PHE A 12 3.47 36.21 10.40
CA PHE A 12 2.79 37.20 11.25
C PHE A 12 1.26 36.90 11.38
N LEU A 13 0.63 37.34 12.48
CA LEU A 13 -0.82 37.47 12.66
C LEU A 13 -1.14 38.92 13.05
N SER A 14 -2.14 39.53 12.41
CA SER A 14 -2.88 40.68 12.95
C SER A 14 -4.33 40.72 12.40
N HIS A 15 -5.27 40.53 13.34
CA HIS A 15 -6.63 41.08 13.51
C HIS A 15 -7.70 41.08 12.36
N ASN A 16 -8.72 40.22 12.52
CA ASN A 16 -10.20 40.41 12.62
C ASN A 16 -10.87 41.79 12.28
N PRO A 17 -12.22 41.89 12.11
CA PRO A 17 -13.27 40.89 11.78
C PRO A 17 -14.48 41.41 10.91
N LEU A 18 -15.50 40.54 10.73
CA LEU A 18 -16.96 40.77 10.49
C LEU A 18 -17.47 41.22 9.10
N ALA A 19 -18.36 40.43 8.49
CA ALA A 19 -19.75 40.81 8.21
C ALA A 19 -20.59 39.66 7.59
N THR A 20 -21.90 39.80 7.77
CA THR A 20 -23.03 38.87 7.71
C THR A 20 -23.67 38.60 6.33
N ILE A 21 -24.25 37.39 6.24
CA ILE A 21 -25.35 36.80 5.41
C ILE A 21 -26.50 37.81 5.07
N PRO A 22 -27.21 37.75 3.90
CA PRO A 22 -28.21 36.70 3.59
C PRO A 22 -28.47 36.23 2.13
N ALA A 23 -29.09 35.04 2.05
CA ALA A 23 -29.71 34.37 0.89
C ALA A 23 -31.16 34.89 0.66
N PRO A 24 -32.09 34.23 -0.10
CA PRO A 24 -31.99 33.22 -1.17
C PRO A 24 -32.89 33.57 -2.40
N PHE A 25 -32.81 32.80 -3.50
CA PHE A 25 -33.93 32.62 -4.45
C PHE A 25 -33.96 31.18 -5.00
N SER A 26 -35.19 30.65 -5.14
CA SER A 26 -35.58 29.25 -5.35
C SER A 26 -36.07 29.03 -6.82
N PRO A 27 -36.73 27.92 -7.22
CA PRO A 27 -36.20 26.97 -8.20
C PRO A 27 -37.06 26.86 -9.49
N GLY A 28 -36.56 26.14 -10.50
CA GLY A 28 -37.31 25.82 -11.71
C GLY A 28 -37.00 24.42 -12.22
N ALA A 29 -38.01 23.55 -12.19
CA ALA A 29 -38.01 22.17 -12.66
C ALA A 29 -38.09 22.06 -14.19
N HIS A 30 -37.61 20.95 -14.78
CA HIS A 30 -38.43 19.96 -15.49
C HIS A 30 -37.61 18.94 -16.32
N SER A 31 -38.00 17.67 -16.15
CA SER A 31 -38.17 16.60 -17.16
C SER A 31 -36.95 16.00 -17.88
N LEU A 32 -36.51 14.75 -17.60
CA LEU A 32 -37.03 13.41 -17.99
C LEU A 32 -36.74 12.94 -19.44
N VAL A 33 -36.22 11.69 -19.52
CA VAL A 33 -36.31 10.67 -20.61
C VAL A 33 -35.05 10.36 -21.46
N LEU A 34 -34.36 9.29 -21.01
CA LEU A 34 -34.03 8.00 -21.67
C LEU A 34 -33.19 7.87 -22.98
N LYS A 35 -32.23 6.93 -22.85
CA LYS A 35 -31.78 5.87 -23.81
C LYS A 35 -31.05 6.29 -25.09
N ALA A 36 -29.80 5.85 -25.27
CA ALA A 36 -29.44 4.53 -25.80
C ALA A 36 -27.96 4.47 -26.24
N PHE A 37 -27.44 3.25 -26.24
CA PHE A 37 -26.08 2.81 -26.53
C PHE A 37 -25.62 2.97 -28.00
N SER A 38 -24.30 3.04 -28.14
CA SER A 38 -23.44 2.15 -28.96
C SER A 38 -22.64 2.76 -30.13
N ARG A 39 -21.39 2.30 -30.16
CA ARG A 39 -20.46 2.06 -31.30
C ARG A 39 -19.55 3.21 -31.72
N TYR A 40 -18.34 3.15 -31.18
CA TYR A 40 -17.12 3.61 -31.83
C TYR A 40 -16.81 2.74 -33.05
N ARG A 41 -16.59 3.39 -34.20
CA ARG A 41 -16.05 2.79 -35.43
C ARG A 41 -14.73 3.49 -35.76
N CYS A 42 -13.69 2.70 -35.99
CA CYS A 42 -12.37 3.11 -36.48
C CYS A 42 -12.47 3.79 -37.85
N VAL A 43 -11.68 4.84 -38.08
CA VAL A 43 -11.38 5.35 -39.44
C VAL A 43 -9.90 5.77 -39.52
N GLY A 44 -9.15 5.01 -40.31
CA GLY A 44 -8.55 5.45 -41.58
C GLY A 44 -7.63 6.67 -41.60
N VAL A 45 -6.37 6.40 -41.91
CA VAL A 45 -5.29 7.33 -42.28
C VAL A 45 -5.57 8.03 -43.62
N SER A 46 -5.30 9.34 -43.71
CA SER A 46 -5.14 10.08 -44.98
C SER A 46 -4.26 11.32 -44.80
N GLN A 47 -3.58 11.68 -45.89
CA GLN A 47 -2.36 12.47 -46.05
C GLN A 47 -2.45 13.98 -45.77
N THR A 48 -1.27 14.56 -45.58
CA THR A 48 -0.90 15.94 -45.21
C THR A 48 -0.96 16.95 -46.36
N GLN A 49 -1.26 18.22 -46.05
CA GLN A 49 -0.55 19.43 -46.54
C GLN A 49 -0.96 20.70 -45.73
N PRO A 50 -0.14 21.79 -45.74
CA PRO A 50 0.14 22.57 -44.54
C PRO A 50 -0.58 23.93 -44.48
N ARG A 51 -0.88 24.43 -43.27
CA ARG A 51 -0.82 25.89 -42.95
C ARG A 51 -1.07 26.25 -41.48
N SER A 52 -0.30 27.26 -41.08
CA SER A 52 -0.53 28.28 -40.04
C SER A 52 -0.23 27.92 -38.58
N ARG A 53 0.63 28.76 -37.98
CA ARG A 53 0.97 28.80 -36.55
C ARG A 53 -0.29 29.08 -35.73
N GLY A 54 -0.84 28.04 -35.11
CA GLY A 54 -1.95 28.11 -34.17
C GLY A 54 -1.64 27.29 -32.92
N LYS A 55 -2.02 27.83 -31.76
CA LYS A 55 -1.92 27.28 -30.39
C LYS A 55 -1.75 25.75 -30.34
N MET A 56 -0.68 25.28 -29.68
CA MET A 56 -0.48 23.86 -29.38
C MET A 56 -1.75 23.26 -28.79
N SER A 57 -2.41 22.37 -29.53
CA SER A 57 -3.59 21.67 -29.08
C SER A 57 -3.20 20.68 -27.97
N LYS A 58 -4.03 20.56 -26.93
CA LYS A 58 -3.94 19.56 -25.86
C LYS A 58 -4.00 18.08 -26.34
N ARG A 59 -3.90 17.80 -27.64
CA ARG A 59 -4.07 16.46 -28.24
C ARG A 59 -2.78 15.65 -28.40
N ASN A 60 -1.63 16.17 -27.99
CA ASN A 60 -0.33 15.50 -28.21
C ASN A 60 0.41 15.12 -26.91
N GLN A 61 -0.21 15.23 -25.74
CA GLN A 61 0.34 14.57 -24.55
C GLN A 61 -0.05 13.09 -24.58
N PRO A 62 0.89 12.16 -24.35
CA PRO A 62 0.55 10.76 -24.11
C PRO A 62 -0.54 10.67 -23.03
N ASP A 63 -1.57 9.83 -23.24
CA ASP A 63 -2.55 9.55 -22.19
C ASP A 63 -1.90 8.57 -21.22
N HIS A 64 -1.50 9.06 -20.04
CA HIS A 64 -1.00 8.26 -18.91
C HIS A 64 -2.18 7.99 -17.96
N PRO A 65 -3.04 6.97 -18.20
CA PRO A 65 -4.25 6.73 -17.41
C PRO A 65 -3.99 6.54 -15.92
N GLU A 66 -2.81 6.03 -15.56
CA GLU A 66 -2.36 5.83 -14.18
C GLU A 66 -2.20 7.14 -13.40
N THR A 67 -2.02 8.26 -14.10
CA THR A 67 -1.90 9.60 -13.49
C THR A 67 -3.25 10.26 -13.23
N LYS A 68 -4.37 9.68 -13.70
CA LYS A 68 -5.71 10.26 -13.54
C LYS A 68 -6.08 10.34 -12.06
N HIS A 69 -6.57 11.51 -11.65
CA HIS A 69 -6.97 11.80 -10.27
C HIS A 69 -8.15 12.80 -10.25
N PRO A 70 -8.92 12.89 -9.16
CA PRO A 70 -9.94 13.94 -9.02
C PRO A 70 -9.29 15.33 -8.90
N THR A 71 -10.08 16.39 -9.12
CA THR A 71 -9.63 17.77 -8.85
C THR A 71 -9.27 17.98 -7.37
N THR A 72 -8.35 18.91 -7.09
CA THR A 72 -8.00 19.30 -5.71
C THR A 72 -9.20 19.79 -4.88
N LYS A 73 -10.18 20.45 -5.53
CA LYS A 73 -11.46 20.81 -4.91
C LYS A 73 -12.20 19.57 -4.39
N ARG A 74 -12.37 18.56 -5.25
CA ARG A 74 -13.03 17.31 -4.89
C ARG A 74 -12.27 16.55 -3.80
N ALA A 75 -10.93 16.58 -3.84
CA ALA A 75 -10.09 16.02 -2.78
C ALA A 75 -10.38 16.66 -1.42
N LYS A 76 -10.43 17.99 -1.35
CA LYS A 76 -10.77 18.72 -0.11
C LYS A 76 -12.18 18.41 0.40
N GLU A 77 -13.15 18.24 -0.49
CA GLU A 77 -14.51 17.85 -0.11
C GLU A 77 -14.54 16.47 0.56
N ILE A 78 -13.77 15.52 0.01
CA ILE A 78 -13.65 14.15 0.54
C ILE A 78 -12.87 14.15 1.86
N ASP A 79 -11.79 14.91 1.96
CA ASP A 79 -11.05 15.05 3.21
C ASP A 79 -11.89 15.65 4.34
N ALA A 80 -12.82 16.55 4.01
CA ALA A 80 -13.73 17.16 4.96
C ALA A 80 -14.89 16.22 5.37
N HIS A 81 -15.22 15.23 4.54
CA HIS A 81 -16.29 14.25 4.78
C HIS A 81 -15.81 12.86 4.34
N PRO A 82 -14.88 12.25 5.09
CA PRO A 82 -14.25 11.00 4.70
C PRO A 82 -15.29 9.86 4.64
N PRO A 83 -15.19 8.92 3.67
CA PRO A 83 -16.09 7.76 3.60
C PRO A 83 -16.14 6.92 4.87
N TYR A 84 -15.08 6.98 5.70
CA TYR A 84 -15.04 6.31 7.00
C TYR A 84 -16.11 6.81 7.98
N GLU A 85 -16.41 8.13 8.02
CA GLU A 85 -17.46 8.69 8.88
C GLU A 85 -18.86 8.22 8.43
N GLU A 86 -19.08 8.13 7.13
CA GLU A 86 -20.32 7.57 6.59
C GLU A 86 -20.44 6.07 6.93
N LEU A 87 -19.34 5.32 6.81
CA LEU A 87 -19.30 3.89 7.13
C LEU A 87 -19.63 3.62 8.60
N THR A 88 -18.99 4.34 9.53
CA THR A 88 -19.24 4.17 10.97
C THR A 88 -20.66 4.57 11.34
N SER A 89 -21.18 5.67 10.79
CA SER A 89 -22.58 6.07 11.00
C SER A 89 -23.58 5.01 10.51
N LEU A 90 -23.32 4.38 9.36
CA LEU A 90 -24.15 3.27 8.86
C LEU A 90 -24.06 2.05 9.77
N LEU A 91 -22.87 1.72 10.28
CA LEU A 91 -22.68 0.58 11.19
C LEU A 91 -23.46 0.76 12.50
N ASP A 92 -23.42 1.96 13.08
CA ASP A 92 -24.11 2.30 14.33
C ASP A 92 -25.64 2.31 14.18
N GLY A 93 -26.14 2.63 12.98
CA GLY A 93 -27.57 2.68 12.66
C GLY A 93 -28.25 1.33 12.41
N GLN A 94 -27.51 0.21 12.46
CA GLN A 94 -28.04 -1.11 12.12
C GLN A 94 -28.96 -1.69 13.20
N GLN A 95 -29.97 -2.43 12.77
CA GLN A 95 -30.79 -3.25 13.66
C GLN A 95 -30.18 -4.64 13.83
N THR A 96 -30.47 -5.28 14.97
CA THR A 96 -30.04 -6.66 15.21
C THR A 96 -31.16 -7.61 14.78
N PRO A 97 -30.92 -8.56 13.86
CA PRO A 97 -31.90 -9.56 13.46
C PRO A 97 -32.38 -10.39 14.66
N LYS A 98 -33.67 -10.74 14.67
CA LYS A 98 -34.28 -11.51 15.77
C LYS A 98 -33.83 -12.98 15.80
N GLU A 99 -33.52 -13.55 14.64
CA GLU A 99 -33.12 -14.95 14.48
C GLU A 99 -31.74 -15.02 13.80
N ILE A 100 -30.81 -15.75 14.44
CA ILE A 100 -29.46 -15.95 13.92
C ILE A 100 -29.38 -17.32 13.26
N LYS A 101 -29.32 -17.33 11.93
CA LYS A 101 -29.31 -18.56 11.11
C LYS A 101 -27.89 -19.01 10.81
N ARG A 102 -27.07 -18.10 10.28
CA ARG A 102 -25.66 -18.35 9.94
C ARG A 102 -24.83 -17.08 10.14
N VAL A 103 -23.55 -17.29 10.46
CA VAL A 103 -22.56 -16.23 10.65
C VAL A 103 -21.54 -16.32 9.53
N LEU A 104 -21.25 -15.19 8.90
CA LEU A 104 -20.23 -15.05 7.88
C LEU A 104 -19.02 -14.30 8.44
N HIS A 105 -17.82 -14.82 8.25
CA HIS A 105 -16.62 -13.99 8.21
C HIS A 105 -16.21 -13.78 6.76
N TRP A 106 -16.23 -12.54 6.30
CA TRP A 106 -15.71 -12.20 4.97
C TRP A 106 -14.22 -11.86 5.13
N PHE A 107 -13.33 -12.54 4.43
CA PHE A 107 -11.89 -12.25 4.34
C PHE A 107 -11.59 -11.22 3.26
N ARG A 108 -10.49 -10.50 3.44
CA ARG A 108 -9.99 -9.39 2.61
C ARG A 108 -8.59 -9.73 2.14
N SER A 109 -8.07 -8.93 1.22
CA SER A 109 -6.69 -9.12 0.73
C SER A 109 -5.61 -8.80 1.79
N LYS A 110 -6.00 -8.20 2.93
CA LYS A 110 -5.11 -7.70 4.00
C LYS A 110 -5.27 -8.39 5.35
N ASP A 111 -5.97 -9.52 5.42
CA ASP A 111 -6.19 -10.28 6.65
C ASP A 111 -6.14 -11.80 6.43
N LEU A 112 -5.26 -12.25 5.53
CA LEU A 112 -5.09 -13.64 5.09
C LEU A 112 -4.45 -14.53 6.18
N ARG A 113 -5.14 -14.71 7.30
CA ARG A 113 -4.76 -15.61 8.40
C ARG A 113 -5.96 -15.95 9.29
N ILE A 114 -5.90 -17.10 9.96
CA ILE A 114 -6.84 -17.45 11.04
C ILE A 114 -6.33 -17.10 12.44
N HIS A 115 -5.04 -16.81 12.56
CA HIS A 115 -4.35 -16.48 13.81
C HIS A 115 -4.50 -14.99 14.13
N ASP A 116 -4.91 -14.66 15.36
CA ASP A 116 -5.08 -13.26 15.80
C ASP A 116 -5.83 -12.36 14.80
N ASN A 117 -6.91 -12.87 14.21
CA ASN A 117 -7.78 -12.11 13.30
C ASN A 117 -9.00 -11.63 14.10
N ARG A 118 -9.10 -10.31 14.34
CA ARG A 118 -10.11 -9.73 15.25
C ARG A 118 -11.53 -10.00 14.80
N ALA A 119 -11.85 -9.78 13.52
CA ALA A 119 -13.20 -10.04 13.02
C ALA A 119 -13.53 -11.54 12.94
N LEU A 120 -12.58 -12.40 12.57
CA LEU A 120 -12.81 -13.85 12.56
C LEU A 120 -13.04 -14.38 13.97
N HIS A 121 -12.26 -13.90 14.94
CA HIS A 121 -12.44 -14.22 16.35
C HIS A 121 -13.83 -13.81 16.84
N ALA A 122 -14.24 -12.56 16.57
CA ALA A 122 -15.57 -12.06 16.93
C ALA A 122 -16.69 -12.89 16.26
N ALA A 123 -16.52 -13.23 14.98
CA ALA A 123 -17.46 -14.09 14.26
C ALA A 123 -17.60 -15.47 14.91
N ALA A 124 -16.48 -16.08 15.32
CA ALA A 124 -16.46 -17.39 15.93
C ALA A 124 -17.07 -17.40 17.34
N GLN A 125 -16.80 -16.37 18.16
CA GLN A 125 -17.45 -16.23 19.46
C GLN A 125 -18.96 -16.04 19.29
N PHE A 126 -19.37 -15.12 18.42
CA PHE A 126 -20.78 -14.86 18.16
C PHE A 126 -21.51 -16.10 17.64
N ALA A 127 -20.92 -16.81 16.67
CA ALA A 127 -21.49 -18.05 16.14
C ALA A 127 -21.67 -19.13 17.22
N LYS A 128 -20.70 -19.27 18.12
CA LYS A 128 -20.77 -20.21 19.24
C LYS A 128 -21.87 -19.84 20.24
N GLU A 129 -21.96 -18.57 20.63
CA GLU A 129 -22.96 -18.07 21.57
C GLU A 129 -24.38 -18.18 21.01
N SER A 130 -24.55 -17.89 19.73
CA SER A 130 -25.84 -17.99 19.02
C SER A 130 -26.16 -19.39 18.48
N GLN A 131 -25.28 -20.37 18.72
CA GLN A 131 -25.40 -21.76 18.23
C GLN A 131 -25.61 -21.87 16.71
N ALA A 132 -25.08 -20.89 15.96
CA ALA A 132 -25.21 -20.81 14.51
C ALA A 132 -23.93 -21.31 13.81
N PRO A 133 -24.03 -21.91 12.62
CA PRO A 133 -22.86 -22.27 11.83
C PRO A 133 -22.04 -21.04 11.40
N LEU A 134 -20.71 -21.11 11.58
CA LEU A 134 -19.77 -20.16 10.98
C LEU A 134 -19.34 -20.65 9.59
N LEU A 135 -19.39 -19.76 8.61
CA LEU A 135 -18.74 -19.94 7.31
C LEU A 135 -17.87 -18.73 6.99
N CYS A 136 -16.82 -18.97 6.22
CA CYS A 136 -15.94 -17.92 5.74
C CYS A 136 -16.12 -17.74 4.24
N ALA A 137 -15.92 -16.52 3.73
CA ALA A 137 -15.88 -16.27 2.30
C ALA A 137 -14.75 -15.30 1.93
N TYR A 138 -14.22 -15.45 0.72
CA TYR A 138 -13.38 -14.46 0.07
C TYR A 138 -13.99 -14.14 -1.30
N LEU A 139 -14.12 -12.85 -1.62
CA LEU A 139 -14.61 -12.42 -2.93
C LEU A 139 -13.42 -12.03 -3.80
N ASN A 140 -13.20 -12.82 -4.84
CA ASN A 140 -12.20 -12.59 -5.87
C ASN A 140 -12.78 -11.71 -6.98
N CYS A 141 -12.04 -10.67 -7.38
CA CYS A 141 -12.39 -9.80 -8.50
C CYS A 141 -11.14 -9.47 -9.32
N PRO A 142 -10.91 -10.16 -10.46
CA PRO A 142 -9.76 -9.88 -11.33
C PRO A 142 -9.65 -8.40 -11.75
N ALA A 143 -10.78 -7.75 -12.04
CA ALA A 143 -10.82 -6.32 -12.39
C ALA A 143 -10.30 -5.41 -11.26
N GLU A 144 -10.43 -5.81 -10.00
CA GLU A 144 -9.89 -5.07 -8.85
C GLU A 144 -8.34 -5.16 -8.80
N PHE A 145 -7.77 -6.33 -9.09
CA PHE A 145 -6.31 -6.48 -9.21
C PHE A 145 -5.74 -5.62 -10.33
N SER A 146 -6.42 -5.58 -11.47
CA SER A 146 -6.01 -4.75 -12.61
C SER A 146 -6.15 -3.25 -12.31
N TRP A 147 -7.25 -2.82 -11.70
CA TRP A 147 -7.47 -1.42 -11.31
C TRP A 147 -6.40 -0.88 -10.37
N HIS A 148 -6.09 -1.62 -9.30
CA HIS A 148 -5.08 -1.22 -8.33
C HIS A 148 -3.64 -1.47 -8.82
N GLY A 149 -3.46 -2.07 -9.99
CA GLY A 149 -2.13 -2.41 -10.50
C GLY A 149 -1.46 -3.47 -9.64
N THR A 150 -2.19 -4.40 -9.04
CA THR A 150 -1.61 -5.47 -8.22
C THR A 150 -0.68 -6.33 -9.08
N SER A 151 0.55 -6.54 -8.62
CA SER A 151 1.57 -7.31 -9.33
C SER A 151 1.23 -8.80 -9.45
N PRO A 152 1.74 -9.52 -10.48
CA PRO A 152 1.67 -10.98 -10.53
C PRO A 152 2.19 -11.65 -9.26
N ALA A 153 3.29 -11.13 -8.70
CA ALA A 153 3.90 -11.63 -7.47
C ALA A 153 2.95 -11.53 -6.27
N ARG A 154 2.29 -10.37 -6.09
CA ARG A 154 1.33 -10.18 -5.00
C ARG A 154 0.08 -11.01 -5.20
N THR A 155 -0.46 -11.08 -6.42
CA THR A 155 -1.66 -11.87 -6.73
C THR A 155 -1.44 -13.36 -6.49
N ASP A 156 -0.31 -13.91 -6.95
CA ASP A 156 0.07 -15.31 -6.68
C ASP A 156 0.22 -15.56 -5.17
N PHE A 157 0.89 -14.66 -4.45
CA PHE A 157 1.04 -14.75 -3.00
C PHE A 157 -0.31 -14.74 -2.26
N ILE A 158 -1.28 -13.93 -2.69
CA ILE A 158 -2.64 -13.92 -2.14
C ILE A 158 -3.32 -15.28 -2.38
N CYS A 159 -3.28 -15.80 -3.61
CA CYS A 159 -3.92 -17.08 -3.96
C CYS A 159 -3.35 -18.26 -3.16
N GLU A 160 -2.01 -18.32 -3.01
CA GLU A 160 -1.35 -19.36 -2.22
C GLU A 160 -1.75 -19.30 -0.73
N ASN A 161 -1.83 -18.09 -0.14
CA ASN A 161 -2.27 -17.94 1.25
C ASN A 161 -3.75 -18.32 1.43
N LEU A 162 -4.62 -17.99 0.47
CA LEU A 162 -6.03 -18.39 0.51
C LEU A 162 -6.22 -19.92 0.49
N ALA A 163 -5.43 -20.64 -0.32
CA ALA A 163 -5.45 -22.11 -0.35
C ALA A 163 -4.99 -22.73 1.00
N LEU A 164 -3.99 -22.14 1.64
CA LEU A 164 -3.51 -22.57 2.95
C LEU A 164 -4.57 -22.34 4.04
N ILE A 165 -5.16 -21.13 4.09
CA ILE A 165 -6.22 -20.80 5.05
C ILE A 165 -7.44 -21.69 4.86
N GLN A 166 -7.83 -21.99 3.62
CA GLN A 166 -8.92 -22.95 3.36
C GLN A 166 -8.61 -24.31 4.00
N SER A 167 -7.37 -24.79 3.85
CA SER A 167 -6.93 -26.06 4.42
C SER A 167 -6.92 -26.05 5.95
N GLU A 168 -6.57 -24.93 6.57
CA GLU A 168 -6.59 -24.73 8.02
C GLU A 168 -8.03 -24.69 8.57
N LEU A 169 -8.91 -23.90 7.96
CA LEU A 169 -10.32 -23.80 8.35
C LEU A 169 -11.06 -25.12 8.15
N LYS A 170 -10.72 -25.90 7.11
CA LYS A 170 -11.28 -27.23 6.88
C LYS A 170 -11.01 -28.19 8.04
N LYS A 171 -9.84 -28.10 8.72
CA LYS A 171 -9.55 -28.90 9.92
C LYS A 171 -10.46 -28.54 11.10
N LEU A 172 -10.98 -27.31 11.10
CA LEU A 172 -11.92 -26.77 12.07
C LEU A 172 -13.39 -26.93 11.63
N ASP A 173 -13.66 -27.71 10.57
CA ASP A 173 -14.99 -27.88 10.00
C ASP A 173 -15.68 -26.54 9.65
N ILE A 174 -14.89 -25.51 9.33
CA ILE A 174 -15.37 -24.21 8.84
C ILE A 174 -15.07 -24.15 7.34
N PRO A 175 -16.08 -24.02 6.45
CA PRO A 175 -15.82 -23.86 5.03
C PRO A 175 -15.31 -22.43 4.74
N LEU A 176 -14.34 -22.32 3.84
CA LEU A 176 -13.98 -21.07 3.16
C LEU A 176 -14.43 -21.16 1.70
N LEU A 177 -15.38 -20.30 1.34
CA LEU A 177 -15.92 -20.19 0.00
C LEU A 177 -15.24 -19.08 -0.78
N PHE A 178 -14.98 -19.34 -2.05
CA PHE A 178 -14.48 -18.35 -2.99
C PHE A 178 -15.62 -17.92 -3.91
N ILE A 179 -15.91 -16.63 -3.90
CA ILE A 179 -16.97 -15.98 -4.65
C ILE A 179 -16.29 -15.16 -5.73
N GLU A 180 -16.81 -15.16 -6.95
CA GLU A 180 -16.23 -14.38 -8.04
C GLU A 180 -17.16 -13.26 -8.49
N ALA A 181 -16.60 -12.07 -8.63
CA ALA A 181 -17.19 -10.96 -9.36
C ALA A 181 -16.32 -10.68 -10.60
N SER A 182 -16.95 -10.49 -11.76
CA SER A 182 -16.24 -10.21 -13.00
C SER A 182 -15.73 -8.77 -13.03
N GLU A 183 -16.60 -7.81 -12.69
CA GLU A 183 -16.29 -6.39 -12.68
C GLU A 183 -16.31 -5.80 -11.27
N ARG A 184 -15.66 -4.65 -11.08
CA ARG A 184 -15.61 -3.95 -9.78
C ARG A 184 -16.99 -3.54 -9.27
N ASP A 185 -17.87 -3.12 -10.17
CA ASP A 185 -19.23 -2.73 -9.81
C ASP A 185 -20.09 -3.94 -9.38
N ASP A 186 -19.69 -5.16 -9.75
CA ASP A 186 -20.38 -6.40 -9.37
C ASP A 186 -19.99 -6.92 -7.98
N ILE A 187 -18.91 -6.42 -7.37
CA ILE A 187 -18.43 -6.88 -6.05
C ILE A 187 -19.55 -6.82 -5.01
N VAL A 188 -20.19 -5.65 -4.88
CA VAL A 188 -21.23 -5.43 -3.86
C VAL A 188 -22.50 -6.25 -4.15
N PRO A 189 -23.11 -6.20 -5.35
CA PRO A 189 -24.24 -7.06 -5.67
C PRO A 189 -23.97 -8.55 -5.45
N THR A 190 -22.75 -9.01 -5.76
CA THR A 190 -22.35 -10.41 -5.64
C THR A 190 -22.29 -10.86 -4.17
N ILE A 191 -21.63 -10.10 -3.28
CA ILE A 191 -21.57 -10.47 -1.86
C ILE A 191 -22.94 -10.35 -1.18
N VAL A 192 -23.77 -9.37 -1.57
CA VAL A 192 -25.14 -9.23 -1.05
C VAL A 192 -26.01 -10.42 -1.48
N LYS A 193 -25.93 -10.82 -2.76
CA LYS A 193 -26.62 -12.02 -3.26
C LYS A 193 -26.16 -13.26 -2.50
N PHE A 194 -24.85 -13.44 -2.32
CA PHE A 194 -24.30 -14.55 -1.56
C PHE A 194 -24.85 -14.60 -0.14
N ILE A 195 -24.87 -13.46 0.57
CA ILE A 195 -25.41 -13.37 1.94
C ILE A 195 -26.88 -13.81 1.99
N ARG A 196 -27.70 -13.35 1.04
CA ARG A 196 -29.12 -13.70 0.95
C ARG A 196 -29.34 -15.19 0.65
N ASP A 197 -28.70 -15.71 -0.39
CA ASP A 197 -28.82 -17.10 -0.82
C ASP A 197 -28.39 -18.10 0.27
N ASN A 198 -27.48 -17.66 1.15
CA ASN A 198 -26.96 -18.48 2.23
C ASN A 198 -27.60 -18.19 3.59
N ASN A 199 -28.67 -17.40 3.66
CA ASN A 199 -29.37 -17.07 4.92
C ASN A 199 -28.41 -16.57 6.02
N ILE A 200 -27.47 -15.70 5.66
CA ILE A 200 -26.54 -15.10 6.63
C ILE A 200 -27.30 -14.04 7.43
N SER A 201 -27.29 -14.15 8.76
CA SER A 201 -27.89 -13.15 9.66
C SER A 201 -26.87 -12.15 10.16
N HIS A 202 -25.59 -12.53 10.23
CA HIS A 202 -24.54 -11.64 10.71
C HIS A 202 -23.25 -11.81 9.90
N ALA A 203 -22.70 -10.70 9.41
CA ALA A 203 -21.45 -10.69 8.66
C ALA A 203 -20.36 -9.92 9.41
N PHE A 204 -19.18 -10.51 9.54
CA PHE A 204 -18.03 -9.94 10.22
C PHE A 204 -16.92 -9.62 9.23
N ALA A 205 -16.23 -8.53 9.52
CA ALA A 205 -15.26 -7.92 8.64
C ALA A 205 -14.15 -7.20 9.40
N ASN A 206 -12.92 -7.18 8.87
CA ASN A 206 -11.91 -6.23 9.28
C ASN A 206 -11.98 -5.00 8.36
N TYR A 207 -11.65 -3.83 8.89
CA TYR A 207 -11.55 -2.60 8.11
C TYR A 207 -10.40 -2.66 7.09
N GLU A 208 -10.68 -2.14 5.88
CA GLU A 208 -9.70 -1.62 4.92
C GLU A 208 -9.84 -0.08 4.92
N TYR A 209 -8.72 0.64 5.00
CA TYR A 209 -8.72 2.08 5.28
C TYR A 209 -8.65 2.93 4.01
N GLU A 210 -8.47 2.28 2.88
CA GLU A 210 -8.36 2.86 1.55
C GLU A 210 -9.73 3.33 1.02
N VAL A 211 -9.72 4.36 0.18
CA VAL A 211 -10.95 5.06 -0.25
C VAL A 211 -11.91 4.17 -1.04
N ASP A 212 -11.39 3.32 -1.92
CA ASP A 212 -12.23 2.47 -2.77
C ASP A 212 -12.90 1.37 -1.94
N GLU A 213 -12.18 0.79 -1.00
CA GLU A 213 -12.63 -0.24 -0.05
C GLU A 213 -13.64 0.35 0.95
N LEU A 214 -13.38 1.54 1.50
CA LEU A 214 -14.36 2.23 2.35
C LEU A 214 -15.65 2.54 1.59
N ARG A 215 -15.55 2.97 0.32
CA ARG A 215 -16.73 3.21 -0.53
C ARG A 215 -17.46 1.91 -0.88
N ARG A 216 -16.74 0.81 -1.11
CA ARG A 216 -17.32 -0.54 -1.28
C ARG A 216 -18.12 -0.90 -0.05
N ASP A 217 -17.57 -0.70 1.15
CA ASP A 217 -18.19 -1.08 2.41
C ASP A 217 -19.43 -0.21 2.72
N VAL A 218 -19.37 1.10 2.42
CA VAL A 218 -20.56 1.98 2.47
C VAL A 218 -21.66 1.48 1.53
N ARG A 219 -21.33 1.17 0.28
CA ARG A 219 -22.32 0.63 -0.69
C ARG A 219 -22.88 -0.71 -0.22
N PHE A 220 -22.02 -1.57 0.33
CA PHE A 220 -22.39 -2.86 0.89
C PHE A 220 -23.40 -2.72 2.03
N LEU A 221 -23.13 -1.88 3.03
CA LEU A 221 -24.05 -1.66 4.14
C LEU A 221 -25.41 -1.12 3.68
N LYS A 222 -25.41 -0.17 2.73
CA LYS A 222 -26.66 0.36 2.17
C LYS A 222 -27.50 -0.70 1.48
N GLN A 223 -26.86 -1.65 0.78
CA GLN A 223 -27.59 -2.70 0.05
C GLN A 223 -28.01 -3.88 0.92
N VAL A 224 -27.15 -4.30 1.85
CA VAL A 224 -27.42 -5.44 2.75
C VAL A 224 -28.40 -5.07 3.87
N GLY A 225 -28.37 -3.82 4.33
CA GLY A 225 -29.25 -3.33 5.40
C GLY A 225 -30.66 -2.94 4.94
N ALA A 226 -30.95 -2.95 3.64
CA ALA A 226 -32.22 -2.45 3.08
C ALA A 226 -33.47 -3.16 3.61
N ASP A 227 -33.36 -4.43 4.03
CA ASP A 227 -34.45 -5.23 4.58
C ASP A 227 -34.30 -5.53 6.09
N ASN A 228 -33.28 -4.97 6.75
CA ASN A 228 -32.93 -5.20 8.16
C ASN A 228 -32.78 -6.69 8.55
N THR A 229 -32.41 -7.56 7.60
CA THR A 229 -32.26 -9.01 7.87
C THR A 229 -30.84 -9.42 8.27
N VAL A 230 -29.86 -8.56 8.02
CA VAL A 230 -28.43 -8.84 8.25
C VAL A 230 -27.82 -7.71 9.06
N LYS A 231 -27.04 -8.07 10.09
CA LYS A 231 -26.16 -7.14 10.81
C LYS A 231 -24.72 -7.34 10.39
N VAL A 232 -23.98 -6.25 10.24
CA VAL A 232 -22.57 -6.24 9.86
C VAL A 232 -21.75 -5.69 11.02
N SER A 233 -20.62 -6.32 11.32
CA SER A 233 -19.66 -5.85 12.32
C SER A 233 -18.27 -5.76 11.72
N MET A 234 -17.67 -4.57 11.81
CA MET A 234 -16.32 -4.30 11.32
C MET A 234 -15.35 -4.10 12.48
N HIS A 235 -14.13 -4.63 12.38
CA HIS A 235 -13.12 -4.59 13.44
C HIS A 235 -11.80 -4.00 12.93
N HIS A 236 -11.12 -3.24 13.79
CA HIS A 236 -9.76 -2.77 13.54
C HIS A 236 -8.76 -3.92 13.76
N ASP A 237 -8.04 -4.29 12.71
CA ASP A 237 -7.12 -5.45 12.74
C ASP A 237 -5.74 -5.15 12.16
N GLN A 238 -5.64 -4.25 11.20
CA GLN A 238 -4.37 -3.97 10.51
C GLN A 238 -3.35 -3.23 11.37
N THR A 239 -3.80 -2.52 12.42
CA THR A 239 -2.99 -1.69 13.31
C THR A 239 -3.20 -2.06 14.77
N VAL A 240 -2.27 -1.67 15.62
CA VAL A 240 -2.37 -1.83 17.08
C VAL A 240 -3.13 -0.67 17.69
N MET A 241 -2.89 0.55 17.18
CA MET A 241 -3.70 1.72 17.51
C MET A 241 -4.78 1.90 16.45
N GLU A 242 -6.02 2.13 16.87
CA GLU A 242 -7.09 2.51 15.95
C GLU A 242 -6.72 3.82 15.24
N PRO A 243 -6.67 3.86 13.89
CA PRO A 243 -6.23 5.06 13.20
C PRO A 243 -7.19 6.22 13.46
N GLY A 244 -6.64 7.41 13.73
CA GLY A 244 -7.43 8.59 14.08
C GLY A 244 -7.54 8.84 15.59
N THR A 245 -7.23 7.85 16.43
CA THR A 245 -7.32 7.99 17.90
C THR A 245 -6.08 8.59 18.56
N LEU A 246 -4.92 8.60 17.87
CA LEU A 246 -3.72 9.24 18.38
C LEU A 246 -3.69 10.72 17.98
N LEU A 247 -4.11 11.57 18.93
CA LEU A 247 -4.37 13.00 18.73
C LEU A 247 -3.19 13.88 19.19
N ASN A 248 -3.10 15.08 18.61
CA ASN A 248 -2.23 16.16 19.07
C ASN A 248 -2.89 16.99 20.19
N GLU A 249 -2.18 17.99 20.70
CA GLU A 249 -2.67 18.89 21.77
C GLU A 249 -3.94 19.68 21.37
N ALA A 250 -4.20 19.83 20.07
CA ALA A 250 -5.39 20.49 19.53
C ALA A 250 -6.54 19.49 19.25
N GLY A 251 -6.44 18.24 19.71
CA GLY A 251 -7.47 17.21 19.53
C GLY A 251 -7.61 16.68 18.11
N LYS A 252 -6.64 16.92 17.21
CA LYS A 252 -6.66 16.43 15.83
C LYS A 252 -5.73 15.24 15.64
N PRO A 253 -6.04 14.29 14.74
CA PRO A 253 -5.14 13.19 14.42
C PRO A 253 -3.73 13.67 14.06
N MET A 254 -2.73 13.04 14.66
CA MET A 254 -1.33 13.40 14.43
C MET A 254 -0.89 13.03 13.01
N LYS A 255 -0.21 13.96 12.33
CA LYS A 255 0.32 13.77 10.96
C LYS A 255 1.86 13.78 10.88
N VAL A 256 2.54 14.13 11.96
CA VAL A 256 4.01 14.26 12.00
C VAL A 256 4.62 13.08 12.75
N PHE A 257 5.60 12.42 12.15
CA PHE A 257 6.11 11.14 12.64
C PHE A 257 6.81 11.19 14.00
N THR A 258 7.74 12.11 14.23
CA THR A 258 8.49 12.17 15.51
C THR A 258 7.57 12.25 16.75
N PRO A 259 6.60 13.17 16.83
CA PRO A 259 5.69 13.20 17.97
C PRO A 259 4.72 12.01 17.96
N TYR A 260 4.26 11.53 16.78
CA TYR A 260 3.42 10.32 16.69
C TYR A 260 4.13 9.11 17.31
N HIS A 261 5.38 8.87 16.89
CA HIS A 261 6.21 7.78 17.38
C HIS A 261 6.44 7.83 18.89
N ARG A 262 6.74 9.03 19.43
CA ARG A 262 6.89 9.22 20.87
C ARG A 262 5.60 8.87 21.62
N ASN A 263 4.46 9.37 21.14
CA ASN A 263 3.17 9.15 21.80
C ASN A 263 2.71 7.69 21.66
N TRP A 264 2.94 7.07 20.51
CA TRP A 264 2.65 5.66 20.25
C TRP A 264 3.44 4.76 21.22
N LEU A 265 4.76 4.97 21.35
CA LEU A 265 5.59 4.23 22.30
C LEU A 265 5.12 4.41 23.75
N ALA A 266 4.78 5.65 24.13
CA ALA A 266 4.28 5.94 25.48
C ALA A 266 2.95 5.23 25.77
N LYS A 267 2.04 5.16 24.78
CA LYS A 267 0.76 4.45 24.90
C LYS A 267 0.96 2.95 25.03
N ILE A 268 1.76 2.32 24.17
CA ILE A 268 2.05 0.89 24.23
C ILE A 268 2.75 0.50 25.55
N LYS A 269 3.67 1.34 26.04
CA LYS A 269 4.31 1.13 27.34
C LYS A 269 3.32 1.22 28.50
N ALA A 270 2.41 2.20 28.45
CA ALA A 270 1.41 2.42 29.51
C ALA A 270 0.32 1.35 29.51
N ASP A 271 -0.04 0.84 28.34
CA ASP A 271 -1.06 -0.18 28.15
C ASP A 271 -0.58 -1.26 27.17
N PRO A 272 0.16 -2.27 27.65
CA PRO A 272 0.59 -3.38 26.81
C PRO A 272 -0.55 -4.22 26.24
N SER A 273 -1.76 -4.16 26.82
CA SER A 273 -2.92 -4.94 26.33
C SER A 273 -3.37 -4.52 24.93
N LEU A 274 -2.96 -3.33 24.47
CA LEU A 274 -3.20 -2.85 23.11
C LEU A 274 -2.69 -3.82 22.04
N PHE A 275 -1.63 -4.59 22.32
CA PHE A 275 -1.13 -5.61 21.41
C PHE A 275 -1.42 -7.05 21.83
N ASP A 276 -2.38 -7.27 22.73
CA ASP A 276 -2.84 -8.62 23.05
C ASP A 276 -3.45 -9.31 21.83
N THR A 277 -3.05 -10.56 21.61
CA THR A 277 -3.57 -11.38 20.52
C THR A 277 -4.87 -12.08 20.91
N VAL A 278 -5.74 -12.32 19.93
CA VAL A 278 -6.93 -13.17 20.11
C VAL A 278 -6.70 -14.60 19.60
N PRO A 279 -7.34 -15.61 20.20
CA PRO A 279 -7.27 -16.98 19.69
C PRO A 279 -8.00 -17.11 18.35
N GLY A 280 -7.55 -18.05 17.52
CA GLY A 280 -8.24 -18.42 16.28
C GLY A 280 -9.63 -19.03 16.54
N PRO A 281 -10.40 -19.29 15.47
CA PRO A 281 -11.77 -19.77 15.59
C PRO A 281 -11.82 -21.18 16.21
N SER A 282 -12.87 -21.44 17.00
CA SER A 282 -13.17 -22.80 17.46
C SER A 282 -13.84 -23.62 16.35
N LYS A 283 -13.68 -24.93 16.43
CA LYS A 283 -14.29 -25.90 15.51
C LYS A 283 -15.82 -25.75 15.45
N ASN A 284 -16.41 -25.82 14.25
CA ASN A 284 -17.86 -25.89 14.06
C ASN A 284 -18.45 -27.19 14.65
N SER A 285 -19.75 -27.18 14.96
CA SER A 285 -20.45 -28.38 15.41
C SER A 285 -20.53 -29.47 14.33
N SER A 286 -20.67 -30.73 14.74
CA SER A 286 -20.84 -31.84 13.79
C SER A 286 -22.10 -31.70 12.92
N GLN A 287 -23.15 -31.05 13.45
CA GLN A 287 -24.35 -30.74 12.69
C GLN A 287 -24.07 -29.66 11.64
N ALA A 288 -23.41 -28.56 12.04
CA ALA A 288 -23.00 -27.51 11.12
C ALA A 288 -22.13 -28.06 9.98
N LYS A 289 -21.20 -28.98 10.26
CA LYS A 289 -20.41 -29.66 9.22
C LYS A 289 -21.29 -30.39 8.18
N LYS A 290 -22.34 -31.08 8.63
CA LYS A 290 -23.27 -31.79 7.74
C LYS A 290 -24.08 -30.80 6.91
N ASP A 291 -24.59 -29.75 7.54
CA ASP A 291 -25.42 -28.72 6.89
C ASP A 291 -24.63 -27.91 5.86
N LEU A 292 -23.32 -27.74 6.08
CA LEU A 292 -22.41 -26.99 5.22
C LEU A 292 -21.59 -27.89 4.28
N LYS A 293 -21.93 -29.18 4.16
CA LYS A 293 -21.12 -30.18 3.42
C LYS A 293 -20.80 -29.77 1.99
N SER A 294 -21.75 -29.14 1.29
CA SER A 294 -21.58 -28.68 -0.10
C SER A 294 -20.53 -27.56 -0.24
N TYR A 295 -20.26 -26.80 0.82
CA TYR A 295 -19.39 -25.62 0.77
C TYR A 295 -17.90 -25.95 0.91
N PHE A 296 -17.53 -27.16 1.34
CA PHE A 296 -16.13 -27.57 1.48
C PHE A 296 -15.41 -27.87 0.16
N ASN A 297 -16.13 -27.89 -0.96
CA ASN A 297 -15.58 -28.20 -2.29
C ASN A 297 -15.25 -26.95 -3.12
N SER A 298 -15.40 -25.75 -2.55
CA SER A 298 -15.04 -24.49 -3.21
C SER A 298 -13.55 -24.50 -3.58
N GLN A 299 -13.21 -24.11 -4.81
CA GLN A 299 -11.83 -24.08 -5.29
C GLN A 299 -11.20 -22.72 -5.01
N PRO A 300 -9.99 -22.65 -4.45
CA PRO A 300 -9.24 -21.41 -4.33
C PRO A 300 -9.10 -20.68 -5.67
N PRO A 301 -9.12 -19.34 -5.68
CA PRO A 301 -8.86 -18.59 -6.90
C PRO A 301 -7.44 -18.85 -7.38
N THR A 302 -7.25 -18.67 -8.68
CA THR A 302 -5.93 -18.63 -9.31
C THR A 302 -5.69 -17.25 -9.87
N PRO A 303 -4.42 -16.82 -10.04
CA PRO A 303 -4.13 -15.54 -10.67
C PRO A 303 -4.78 -15.48 -12.08
N PRO A 304 -5.52 -14.40 -12.40
CA PRO A 304 -6.06 -14.21 -13.75
C PRO A 304 -4.92 -14.08 -14.76
N GLU A 305 -5.21 -14.32 -16.05
CA GLU A 305 -4.21 -14.44 -17.12
C GLU A 305 -3.22 -13.28 -17.15
N GLU A 306 -3.70 -12.04 -17.00
CA GLU A 306 -2.89 -10.82 -17.01
C GLU A 306 -2.05 -10.61 -15.74
N LYS A 307 -2.28 -11.43 -14.70
CA LYS A 307 -1.56 -11.42 -13.42
C LYS A 307 -0.78 -12.72 -13.18
N GLN A 308 -0.53 -13.50 -14.22
CA GLN A 308 0.38 -14.65 -14.16
C GLN A 308 1.83 -14.21 -14.41
N PHE A 309 2.78 -14.99 -13.89
CA PHE A 309 4.19 -14.78 -14.18
C PHE A 309 4.49 -15.08 -15.66
N ALA A 310 5.52 -14.44 -16.21
CA ALA A 310 5.92 -14.65 -17.60
C ALA A 310 6.46 -16.07 -17.84
N SER A 311 7.00 -16.72 -16.80
CA SER A 311 7.47 -18.10 -16.88
C SER A 311 7.34 -18.86 -15.55
N GLU A 312 7.40 -20.19 -15.63
CA GLU A 312 7.36 -21.07 -14.45
C GLU A 312 8.61 -20.91 -13.57
N GLU A 313 9.76 -20.63 -14.17
CA GLU A 313 11.02 -20.38 -13.48
C GLU A 313 10.94 -19.10 -12.63
N GLU A 314 10.34 -18.05 -13.17
CA GLU A 314 10.08 -16.82 -12.43
C GLU A 314 9.14 -17.08 -11.26
N ARG A 315 8.01 -17.76 -11.49
CA ARG A 315 7.07 -18.15 -10.43
C ARG A 315 7.76 -18.91 -9.31
N LYS A 316 8.55 -19.94 -9.65
CA LYS A 316 9.31 -20.73 -8.66
C LYS A 316 10.31 -19.87 -7.90
N ARG A 317 11.03 -18.98 -8.58
CA ARG A 317 11.98 -18.05 -7.93
C ARG A 317 11.27 -17.17 -6.90
N ILE A 318 10.17 -16.53 -7.27
CA ILE A 318 9.42 -15.64 -6.38
C ILE A 318 8.81 -16.41 -5.21
N ARG A 319 8.20 -17.58 -5.45
CA ARG A 319 7.66 -18.43 -4.36
C ARG A 319 8.75 -18.91 -3.39
N ASN A 320 9.95 -19.20 -3.88
CA ASN A 320 11.09 -19.56 -3.02
C ASN A 320 11.57 -18.37 -2.16
N LEU A 321 11.57 -17.17 -2.74
CA LEU A 321 11.91 -15.94 -1.99
C LEU A 321 10.82 -15.57 -0.97
N TRP A 322 9.57 -15.94 -1.25
CA TRP A 322 8.38 -15.52 -0.50
C TRP A 322 7.42 -16.69 -0.26
N PRO A 323 7.81 -17.68 0.56
CA PRO A 323 6.91 -18.80 0.89
C PRO A 323 5.66 -18.27 1.61
N ALA A 324 4.49 -18.72 1.16
CA ALA A 324 3.19 -18.35 1.72
C ALA A 324 2.91 -19.06 3.06
N GLY A 325 1.94 -18.53 3.81
CA GLY A 325 1.43 -19.10 5.06
C GLY A 325 1.95 -18.40 6.32
N HIS A 326 1.15 -18.51 7.39
CA HIS A 326 1.47 -17.97 8.71
C HIS A 326 2.76 -18.56 9.27
N ASP A 327 2.96 -19.88 9.16
CA ASP A 327 4.19 -20.57 9.58
C ASP A 327 5.45 -20.00 8.91
N ALA A 328 5.37 -19.68 7.62
CA ALA A 328 6.48 -19.08 6.88
C ALA A 328 6.79 -17.65 7.38
N ALA A 329 5.75 -16.87 7.68
CA ALA A 329 5.88 -15.54 8.28
C ALA A 329 6.53 -15.61 9.66
N VAL A 330 6.05 -16.51 10.53
CA VAL A 330 6.59 -16.72 11.89
C VAL A 330 8.05 -17.16 11.81
N LYS A 331 8.38 -18.15 10.98
CA LYS A 331 9.77 -18.61 10.80
C LYS A 331 10.70 -17.47 10.38
N ARG A 332 10.26 -16.63 9.45
CA ARG A 332 11.04 -15.47 8.99
C ARG A 332 11.19 -14.43 10.10
N LEU A 333 10.12 -14.13 10.82
CA LEU A 333 10.15 -13.21 11.95
C LEU A 333 11.10 -13.69 13.04
N THR A 334 11.00 -14.96 13.45
CA THR A 334 11.88 -15.57 14.44
C THR A 334 13.34 -15.46 14.02
N HIS A 335 13.69 -15.88 12.80
CA HIS A 335 15.06 -15.76 12.28
C HIS A 335 15.56 -14.31 12.30
N PHE A 336 14.72 -13.33 11.95
CA PHE A 336 15.11 -11.93 12.05
C PHE A 336 15.35 -11.49 13.50
N LEU A 337 14.44 -11.84 14.41
CA LEU A 337 14.54 -11.48 15.83
C LEU A 337 15.70 -12.16 16.55
N THR A 338 16.13 -13.34 16.11
CA THR A 338 17.25 -14.07 16.74
C THR A 338 18.60 -13.68 16.13
N ASP A 339 18.66 -13.55 14.81
CA ASP A 339 19.96 -13.57 14.10
C ASP A 339 20.35 -12.20 13.52
N LYS A 340 19.40 -11.27 13.38
CA LYS A 340 19.62 -10.02 12.63
C LYS A 340 19.25 -8.75 13.38
N ILE A 341 18.31 -8.83 14.32
CA ILE A 341 17.73 -7.61 14.92
C ILE A 341 18.78 -6.81 15.70
N GLU A 342 19.76 -7.44 16.33
CA GLU A 342 20.80 -6.75 17.11
C GLU A 342 21.56 -5.72 16.27
N ASP A 343 22.04 -6.14 15.09
CA ASP A 343 22.77 -5.29 14.14
C ASP A 343 21.88 -4.46 13.23
N TYR A 344 20.56 -4.65 13.26
CA TYR A 344 19.61 -4.02 12.34
C TYR A 344 19.80 -2.51 12.30
N ALA A 345 19.92 -1.86 13.46
CA ALA A 345 20.04 -0.40 13.52
C ALA A 345 21.28 0.13 12.78
N ASN A 346 22.40 -0.61 12.84
CA ASN A 346 23.67 -0.25 12.22
C ASN A 346 23.71 -0.58 10.72
N THR A 347 23.03 -1.65 10.32
CA THR A 347 23.19 -2.26 8.99
C THR A 347 22.01 -2.04 8.05
N ARG A 348 20.82 -1.65 8.54
CA ARG A 348 19.58 -1.51 7.75
C ARG A 348 19.64 -0.57 6.54
N SER A 349 20.64 0.31 6.49
CA SER A 349 20.84 1.19 5.33
C SER A 349 21.74 0.57 4.28
N ASN A 350 22.49 -0.48 4.62
CA ASN A 350 23.38 -1.18 3.72
C ASN A 350 22.67 -2.36 3.02
N PRO A 351 22.36 -2.25 1.72
CA PRO A 351 21.62 -3.26 1.00
C PRO A 351 22.41 -4.56 0.78
N ALA A 352 23.75 -4.53 0.79
CA ALA A 352 24.59 -5.72 0.67
C ALA A 352 24.53 -6.61 1.92
N LYS A 353 24.26 -6.04 3.10
CA LYS A 353 24.27 -6.78 4.38
C LYS A 353 23.05 -7.69 4.60
N ASN A 354 22.00 -7.56 3.78
CA ASN A 354 20.77 -8.37 3.88
C ASN A 354 20.22 -8.49 5.32
N SER A 355 20.27 -7.39 6.08
CA SER A 355 19.97 -7.37 7.51
C SER A 355 18.54 -6.97 7.86
N THR A 356 17.71 -6.63 6.86
CA THR A 356 16.29 -6.32 7.07
C THR A 356 15.46 -7.57 7.29
N SER A 357 14.30 -7.43 7.94
CA SER A 357 13.40 -8.56 8.24
C SER A 357 12.77 -9.21 7.00
N ARG A 358 12.66 -8.47 5.88
CA ARG A 358 11.91 -8.90 4.68
C ARG A 358 10.51 -9.44 5.04
N MET A 359 9.83 -8.78 5.98
CA MET A 359 8.49 -9.15 6.47
C MET A 359 7.34 -8.41 5.76
N SER A 360 7.66 -7.42 4.91
CA SER A 360 6.70 -6.50 4.30
C SER A 360 5.60 -7.20 3.50
N ALA A 361 5.93 -8.26 2.73
CA ALA A 361 4.95 -9.05 1.98
C ALA A 361 3.88 -9.66 2.90
N TYR A 362 4.31 -10.26 4.02
CA TYR A 362 3.43 -10.86 5.02
C TYR A 362 2.56 -9.81 5.73
N PHE A 363 3.11 -8.63 6.02
CA PHE A 363 2.38 -7.53 6.64
C PHE A 363 1.38 -6.85 5.69
N ALA A 364 1.68 -6.81 4.39
CA ALA A 364 0.82 -6.21 3.37
C ALA A 364 -0.36 -7.12 3.00
N ALA A 365 -0.19 -8.44 3.10
CA ALA A 365 -1.25 -9.44 2.89
C ALA A 365 -1.98 -9.85 4.19
N GLY A 366 -1.51 -9.38 5.35
CA GLY A 366 -2.10 -9.72 6.65
C GLY A 366 -1.93 -11.17 7.06
N VAL A 367 -0.87 -11.84 6.57
CA VAL A 367 -0.53 -13.24 6.88
C VAL A 367 -0.04 -13.39 8.32
N ILE A 368 0.46 -12.30 8.91
CA ILE A 368 0.78 -12.19 10.34
C ILE A 368 0.34 -10.80 10.83
N SER A 369 -0.20 -10.72 12.04
CA SER A 369 -0.68 -9.45 12.59
C SER A 369 0.44 -8.60 13.16
N MET A 370 0.20 -7.29 13.29
CA MET A 370 1.11 -6.40 14.04
C MET A 370 1.17 -6.76 15.53
N ARG A 371 0.08 -7.26 16.11
CA ARG A 371 0.01 -7.61 17.54
C ARG A 371 0.81 -8.85 17.86
N GLU A 372 0.71 -9.88 17.03
CA GLU A 372 1.55 -11.07 17.10
C GLU A 372 3.03 -10.71 16.88
N THR A 373 3.30 -9.82 15.92
CA THR A 373 4.66 -9.30 15.68
C THR A 373 5.21 -8.60 16.93
N LEU A 374 4.46 -7.67 17.53
CA LEU A 374 4.89 -6.98 18.75
C LEU A 374 4.98 -7.91 19.97
N THR A 375 4.15 -8.95 20.04
CA THR A 375 4.26 -9.99 21.06
C THR A 375 5.59 -10.73 20.94
N ALA A 376 6.00 -11.08 19.72
CA ALA A 376 7.31 -11.70 19.46
C ALA A 376 8.46 -10.74 19.76
N VAL A 377 8.32 -9.45 19.42
CA VAL A 377 9.32 -8.41 19.78
C VAL A 377 9.42 -8.23 21.29
N SER A 378 8.30 -8.18 22.00
CA SER A 378 8.26 -8.09 23.46
C SER A 378 8.99 -9.27 24.09
N LYS A 379 8.75 -10.50 23.61
CA LYS A 379 9.49 -11.69 24.05
C LYS A 379 11.00 -11.56 23.81
N ALA A 380 11.41 -11.13 22.61
CA ALA A 380 12.82 -10.84 22.31
C ALA A 380 13.39 -9.70 23.18
N ASN A 381 12.54 -8.78 23.63
CA ASN A 381 12.85 -7.71 24.57
C ASN A 381 12.60 -8.11 26.05
N LYS A 382 12.79 -9.39 26.41
CA LYS A 382 12.63 -9.89 27.79
C LYS A 382 11.24 -9.63 28.39
N ASN A 383 10.21 -9.76 27.57
CA ASN A 383 8.80 -9.48 27.89
C ASN A 383 8.51 -8.00 28.26
N SER A 384 9.35 -7.06 27.84
CA SER A 384 9.13 -5.63 28.03
C SER A 384 8.40 -5.00 26.83
N ALA A 385 7.34 -4.25 27.12
CA ALA A 385 6.62 -3.40 26.17
C ALA A 385 7.26 -2.00 25.98
N ASP A 386 8.34 -1.69 26.70
CA ASP A 386 9.09 -0.45 26.46
C ASP A 386 10.04 -0.62 25.27
N PHE A 387 9.54 -0.31 24.07
CA PHE A 387 10.32 -0.35 22.84
C PHE A 387 11.13 0.92 22.56
N SER A 388 11.22 1.83 23.54
CA SER A 388 12.06 3.03 23.40
C SER A 388 13.55 2.68 23.48
N GLN A 389 14.42 3.62 23.10
CA GLN A 389 15.86 3.45 23.24
C GLN A 389 16.34 3.29 24.69
N ASN A 390 15.50 3.64 25.68
CA ASN A 390 15.80 3.44 27.09
C ASN A 390 15.35 2.06 27.60
N GLY A 391 14.39 1.43 26.91
CA GLY A 391 13.76 0.17 27.35
C GLY A 391 14.07 -1.05 26.48
N ALA A 392 14.71 -0.86 25.33
CA ALA A 392 15.03 -1.91 24.39
C ALA A 392 16.44 -1.74 23.78
N GLY A 393 17.00 -2.85 23.30
CA GLY A 393 18.23 -2.83 22.50
C GLY A 393 18.09 -1.96 21.26
N TYR A 394 19.20 -1.37 20.79
CA TYR A 394 19.19 -0.38 19.71
C TYR A 394 18.54 -0.92 18.42
N GLY A 395 18.81 -2.19 18.11
CA GLY A 395 18.18 -2.95 17.05
C GLY A 395 16.65 -3.01 17.12
N ILE A 396 16.11 -3.43 18.27
CA ILE A 396 14.66 -3.52 18.53
C ILE A 396 14.02 -2.13 18.42
N ALA A 397 14.56 -1.13 19.13
CA ALA A 397 14.02 0.23 19.09
C ALA A 397 14.02 0.80 17.66
N SER A 398 15.06 0.51 16.88
CA SER A 398 15.12 0.93 15.48
C SER A 398 14.15 0.17 14.57
N TRP A 399 13.85 -1.10 14.83
CA TRP A 399 12.91 -1.86 14.00
C TRP A 399 11.46 -1.52 14.34
N VAL A 400 11.12 -1.40 15.62
CA VAL A 400 9.79 -0.95 16.06
C VAL A 400 9.49 0.44 15.50
N ARG A 401 10.47 1.34 15.43
CA ARG A 401 10.31 2.63 14.74
C ARG A 401 9.76 2.49 13.31
N GLU A 402 10.20 1.48 12.56
CA GLU A 402 9.71 1.23 11.20
C GLU A 402 8.29 0.64 11.17
N LEU A 403 7.93 -0.19 12.17
CA LEU A 403 6.55 -0.65 12.34
C LEU A 403 5.62 0.55 12.65
N VAL A 404 6.09 1.53 13.41
CA VAL A 404 5.30 2.73 13.73
C VAL A 404 5.14 3.66 12.52
N PHE A 405 6.08 3.66 11.56
CA PHE A 405 5.84 4.32 10.26
C PHE A 405 4.65 3.69 9.54
N ARG A 406 4.57 2.35 9.51
CA ARG A 406 3.43 1.63 8.93
C ARG A 406 2.12 2.05 9.60
N GLU A 407 2.07 2.12 10.93
CA GLU A 407 0.89 2.58 11.70
C GLU A 407 0.49 4.02 11.32
N LEU A 408 1.45 4.96 11.27
CA LEU A 408 1.19 6.35 10.89
C LEU A 408 0.62 6.45 9.47
N TYR A 409 1.11 5.66 8.52
CA TYR A 409 0.63 5.72 7.15
C TYR A 409 -0.82 5.26 7.01
N ARG A 410 -1.30 4.28 7.79
CA ARG A 410 -2.73 3.93 7.82
C ARG A 410 -3.57 5.08 8.39
N GLN A 411 -3.09 5.71 9.47
CA GLN A 411 -3.75 6.90 10.02
C GLN A 411 -3.79 8.05 9.01
N THR A 412 -2.71 8.25 8.27
CA THR A 412 -2.62 9.32 7.26
C THR A 412 -3.65 9.07 6.15
N THR A 413 -3.71 7.86 5.60
CA THR A 413 -4.70 7.49 4.58
C THR A 413 -6.13 7.66 5.07
N LEU A 414 -6.45 7.20 6.29
CA LEU A 414 -7.81 7.33 6.84
C LEU A 414 -8.21 8.81 7.05
N THR A 415 -7.27 9.64 7.54
CA THR A 415 -7.54 11.03 7.95
C THR A 415 -7.21 12.07 6.87
N THR A 416 -6.67 11.64 5.74
CA THR A 416 -6.34 12.44 4.56
C THR A 416 -6.62 11.62 3.29
N PRO A 417 -7.88 11.24 3.03
CA PRO A 417 -8.20 10.22 2.03
C PRO A 417 -7.76 10.53 0.60
N HIS A 418 -7.58 11.80 0.22
CA HIS A 418 -7.10 12.12 -1.11
C HIS A 418 -5.73 11.51 -1.44
N THR A 419 -4.91 11.16 -0.44
CA THR A 419 -3.62 10.49 -0.70
C THR A 419 -3.82 9.12 -1.35
N ALA A 420 -4.97 8.46 -1.12
CA ALA A 420 -5.33 7.21 -1.80
C ALA A 420 -6.01 7.43 -3.17
N MET A 421 -5.97 8.64 -3.72
CA MET A 421 -6.67 9.04 -4.95
C MET A 421 -5.74 9.66 -5.99
N ASN A 422 -4.48 9.19 -6.08
CA ASN A 422 -3.46 9.72 -7.00
C ASN A 422 -3.17 11.22 -6.80
N LEU A 423 -3.31 11.73 -5.57
CA LEU A 423 -2.97 13.12 -5.22
C LEU A 423 -1.90 13.14 -4.13
N PRO A 424 -0.95 14.09 -4.20
CA PRO A 424 0.08 14.23 -3.18
C PRO A 424 -0.52 14.81 -1.91
N GLN A 425 0.02 14.41 -0.75
CA GLN A 425 -0.38 14.95 0.55
C GLN A 425 -0.22 16.48 0.59
N ASN A 426 0.86 17.01 0.02
CA ASN A 426 0.95 18.42 -0.29
C ASN A 426 0.41 18.70 -1.70
N LEU A 427 -0.87 19.04 -1.77
CA LEU A 427 -1.59 19.32 -3.03
C LEU A 427 -0.92 20.36 -3.94
N LYS A 428 0.02 21.18 -3.46
CA LYS A 428 0.80 22.08 -4.34
C LYS A 428 1.65 21.31 -5.36
N PHE A 429 2.10 20.10 -5.04
CA PHE A 429 2.85 19.28 -6.00
C PHE A 429 2.02 18.88 -7.22
N ASP A 430 0.69 18.93 -7.14
CA ASP A 430 -0.20 18.71 -8.27
C ASP A 430 -0.06 19.75 -9.40
N PHE A 431 0.55 20.89 -9.09
CA PHE A 431 0.80 21.98 -10.05
C PHE A 431 2.19 21.89 -10.72
N VAL A 432 3.02 20.93 -10.32
CA VAL A 432 4.34 20.74 -10.91
C VAL A 432 4.19 20.25 -12.36
N HIS A 433 4.83 20.96 -13.29
CA HIS A 433 4.91 20.54 -14.68
C HIS A 433 6.02 19.50 -14.84
N TRP A 434 5.62 18.23 -14.88
CA TRP A 434 6.49 17.10 -15.16
C TRP A 434 6.93 17.06 -16.63
N GLU A 435 8.04 16.37 -16.91
CA GLU A 435 8.58 16.17 -18.25
C GLU A 435 8.10 14.86 -18.87
N GLU A 436 7.92 14.87 -20.18
CA GLU A 436 7.70 13.66 -20.99
C GLU A 436 9.04 13.16 -21.51
N ASP A 437 9.65 12.22 -20.77
CA ASP A 437 10.95 11.61 -21.08
C ASP A 437 10.80 10.09 -21.11
N GLU A 438 10.17 9.56 -22.16
CA GLU A 438 9.90 8.13 -22.30
C GLU A 438 11.18 7.28 -22.41
N GLU A 439 12.24 7.80 -23.02
CA GLU A 439 13.53 7.11 -23.02
C GLU A 439 14.12 7.05 -21.61
N GLY A 440 14.05 8.15 -20.84
CA GLY A 440 14.44 8.17 -19.44
C GLY A 440 13.63 7.20 -18.58
N TYR A 441 12.31 7.13 -18.80
CA TYR A 441 11.43 6.18 -18.12
C TYR A 441 11.80 4.72 -18.42
N ASP A 442 11.96 4.37 -19.70
CA ASP A 442 12.33 3.02 -20.15
C ASP A 442 13.70 2.60 -19.58
N ARG A 443 14.67 3.52 -19.57
CA ARG A 443 15.99 3.28 -18.97
C ARG A 443 15.91 3.10 -17.46
N TRP A 444 15.07 3.88 -16.77
CA TRP A 444 14.82 3.74 -15.35
C TRP A 444 14.22 2.38 -15.03
N GLU A 445 13.15 2.00 -15.73
CA GLU A 445 12.47 0.71 -15.57
C GLU A 445 13.46 -0.46 -15.73
N LYS A 446 14.27 -0.44 -16.78
CA LYS A 446 15.25 -1.50 -17.11
C LYS A 446 16.53 -1.46 -16.27
N GLY A 447 16.77 -0.40 -15.50
CA GLY A 447 18.04 -0.19 -14.79
C GLY A 447 19.24 -0.06 -15.75
N THR A 448 19.13 0.86 -16.71
CA THR A 448 20.13 1.17 -17.74
C THR A 448 20.41 2.67 -17.90
N LEU A 449 20.26 3.42 -16.80
CA LEU A 449 20.49 4.87 -16.77
C LEU A 449 21.98 5.25 -16.78
N GLY A 450 22.88 4.30 -16.49
CA GLY A 450 24.29 4.60 -16.27
C GLY A 450 24.57 5.18 -14.88
N VAL A 451 23.68 4.91 -13.92
CA VAL A 451 23.79 5.32 -12.52
C VAL A 451 23.77 4.07 -11.64
N PRO A 452 24.95 3.53 -11.24
CA PRO A 452 25.05 2.16 -10.73
C PRO A 452 24.14 1.84 -9.55
N PHE A 453 23.97 2.76 -8.60
CA PHE A 453 23.13 2.50 -7.44
C PHE A 453 21.64 2.48 -7.77
N VAL A 454 21.19 3.31 -8.71
CA VAL A 454 19.80 3.34 -9.18
C VAL A 454 19.52 2.10 -10.03
N ASP A 455 20.41 1.81 -10.99
CA ASP A 455 20.29 0.66 -11.88
C ASP A 455 20.28 -0.66 -11.10
N ALA A 456 21.13 -0.81 -10.08
CA ALA A 456 21.14 -1.98 -9.20
C ALA A 456 19.79 -2.18 -8.47
N GLY A 457 19.19 -1.08 -7.99
CA GLY A 457 17.86 -1.12 -7.38
C GLY A 457 16.79 -1.59 -8.36
N MET A 458 16.78 -1.04 -9.58
CA MET A 458 15.81 -1.37 -10.63
C MET A 458 15.97 -2.81 -11.14
N ARG A 459 17.20 -3.33 -11.17
CA ARG A 459 17.45 -4.75 -11.45
C ARG A 459 17.02 -5.67 -10.29
N GLN A 460 17.16 -5.23 -9.03
CA GLN A 460 16.67 -5.99 -7.87
C GLN A 460 15.14 -6.15 -7.92
N ILE A 461 14.39 -5.05 -8.12
CA ILE A 461 12.93 -5.12 -8.12
C ILE A 461 12.39 -6.03 -9.22
N ALA A 462 12.98 -5.97 -10.42
CA ALA A 462 12.62 -6.86 -11.53
C ALA A 462 12.92 -8.33 -11.23
N HIS A 463 13.99 -8.63 -10.47
CA HIS A 463 14.38 -10.00 -10.17
C HIS A 463 13.62 -10.61 -8.99
N GLU A 464 13.44 -9.85 -7.90
CA GLU A 464 12.92 -10.33 -6.62
C GLU A 464 11.47 -9.93 -6.32
N ALA A 465 10.84 -9.13 -7.20
CA ALA A 465 9.58 -8.43 -6.92
C ALA A 465 9.63 -7.62 -5.61
N TYR A 466 10.83 -7.20 -5.20
CA TYR A 466 11.11 -6.52 -3.94
C TYR A 466 12.34 -5.66 -4.11
N MET A 467 12.35 -4.50 -3.47
CA MET A 467 13.51 -3.62 -3.45
C MET A 467 13.85 -3.24 -2.01
N HIS A 468 15.13 -3.20 -1.68
CA HIS A 468 15.59 -2.69 -0.39
C HIS A 468 15.17 -1.21 -0.20
N ASN A 469 14.71 -0.83 0.99
CA ASN A 469 14.11 0.51 1.24
C ASN A 469 15.04 1.67 0.86
N ARG A 470 16.35 1.56 1.13
CA ARG A 470 17.31 2.60 0.74
C ARG A 470 17.33 2.83 -0.78
N LEU A 471 17.15 1.78 -1.57
CA LEU A 471 17.08 1.86 -3.02
C LEU A 471 15.75 2.44 -3.46
N ARG A 472 14.62 2.03 -2.85
CA ARG A 472 13.30 2.63 -3.13
C ARG A 472 13.34 4.16 -3.06
N MET A 473 13.97 4.71 -2.01
CA MET A 473 14.17 6.16 -1.86
C MET A 473 15.03 6.79 -2.97
N ASN A 474 16.07 6.10 -3.43
CA ASN A 474 17.00 6.63 -4.43
C ASN A 474 16.41 6.54 -5.84
N VAL A 475 15.78 5.42 -6.20
CA VAL A 475 15.16 5.24 -7.51
C VAL A 475 13.95 6.16 -7.68
N SER A 476 13.17 6.39 -6.60
CA SER A 476 12.04 7.32 -6.65
C SER A 476 12.49 8.76 -6.81
N SER A 477 13.42 9.21 -5.95
CA SER A 477 14.01 10.55 -6.08
C SER A 477 14.66 10.76 -7.44
N TYR A 478 15.31 9.76 -8.02
CA TYR A 478 15.91 9.90 -9.34
C TYR A 478 14.85 10.09 -10.43
N LEU A 479 13.75 9.32 -10.38
CA LEU A 479 12.64 9.47 -11.33
C LEU A 479 12.02 10.88 -11.29
N TYR A 480 11.53 11.32 -10.13
CA TYR A 480 10.76 12.57 -10.06
C TYR A 480 11.62 13.84 -9.91
N CYS A 481 12.91 13.73 -9.57
CA CYS A 481 13.81 14.89 -9.56
C CYS A 481 14.74 14.90 -10.76
N ASN A 482 15.49 13.81 -11.01
CA ASN A 482 16.53 13.83 -12.02
C ASN A 482 15.95 13.69 -13.43
N LEU A 483 15.03 12.76 -13.65
CA LEU A 483 14.30 12.66 -14.92
C LEU A 483 13.13 13.66 -14.97
N LEU A 484 12.65 14.12 -13.79
CA LEU A 484 11.53 15.05 -13.65
C LEU A 484 10.21 14.50 -14.23
N ILE A 485 10.08 13.17 -14.21
CA ILE A 485 8.88 12.43 -14.63
C ILE A 485 7.87 12.41 -13.47
N ASP A 486 6.58 12.40 -13.78
CA ASP A 486 5.51 12.33 -12.76
C ASP A 486 5.72 11.10 -11.85
N TYR A 487 5.82 11.36 -10.54
CA TYR A 487 6.06 10.34 -9.52
C TYR A 487 4.99 9.23 -9.53
N ARG A 488 3.77 9.52 -9.98
CA ARG A 488 2.67 8.55 -10.10
C ARG A 488 2.97 7.42 -11.07
N ARG A 489 3.78 7.67 -12.11
CA ARG A 489 4.23 6.64 -13.04
C ARG A 489 5.16 5.64 -12.36
N GLY A 490 6.03 6.13 -11.47
CA GLY A 490 6.89 5.29 -10.65
C GLY A 490 6.13 4.56 -9.55
N GLU A 491 5.16 5.23 -8.93
CA GLU A 491 4.24 4.64 -7.94
C GLU A 491 3.46 3.47 -8.56
N ARG A 492 2.95 3.63 -9.79
CA ARG A 492 2.25 2.59 -10.56
C ARG A 492 3.17 1.42 -10.89
N TYR A 493 4.38 1.68 -11.40
CA TYR A 493 5.36 0.61 -11.66
C TYR A 493 5.65 -0.21 -10.40
N PHE A 494 5.78 0.46 -9.24
CA PHE A 494 5.96 -0.22 -7.96
C PHE A 494 4.75 -1.09 -7.58
N ALA A 495 3.53 -0.63 -7.84
CA ALA A 495 2.33 -1.44 -7.64
C ALA A 495 2.34 -2.71 -8.48
N GLU A 496 2.70 -2.56 -9.76
CA GLU A 496 2.65 -3.62 -10.76
C GLU A 496 3.80 -4.61 -10.66
N THR A 497 4.83 -4.30 -9.86
CA THR A 497 6.01 -5.15 -9.69
C THR A 497 6.16 -5.72 -8.28
N LEU A 498 5.86 -4.95 -7.23
CA LEU A 498 6.20 -5.36 -5.86
C LEU A 498 5.25 -6.43 -5.31
N ILE A 499 5.82 -7.46 -4.69
CA ILE A 499 5.07 -8.45 -3.89
C ILE A 499 4.50 -7.85 -2.62
N ASP A 500 5.21 -6.88 -2.05
CA ASP A 500 4.86 -6.20 -0.80
C ASP A 500 4.10 -4.88 -1.02
N TRP A 501 3.55 -4.68 -2.22
CA TRP A 501 2.77 -3.50 -2.50
C TRP A 501 1.61 -3.37 -1.51
N ASP A 502 1.54 -2.19 -0.90
CA ASP A 502 0.47 -1.73 -0.03
C ASP A 502 0.28 -0.23 -0.30
N LEU A 503 -0.94 0.17 -0.66
CA LEU A 503 -1.25 1.54 -1.05
C LEU A 503 -0.74 2.57 -0.03
N ASN A 504 -1.06 2.39 1.27
CA ASN A 504 -0.65 3.34 2.30
C ASN A 504 0.87 3.54 2.36
N ASN A 505 1.64 2.45 2.31
CA ASN A 505 3.10 2.53 2.34
C ASN A 505 3.68 3.06 1.03
N ASN A 506 3.13 2.64 -0.11
CA ASN A 506 3.65 2.99 -1.43
C ASN A 506 3.46 4.48 -1.70
N THR A 507 2.23 4.99 -1.54
CA THR A 507 1.92 6.42 -1.73
C THR A 507 2.78 7.29 -0.82
N GLN A 508 2.87 6.96 0.47
CA GLN A 508 3.67 7.75 1.41
C GLN A 508 5.18 7.67 1.13
N GLY A 509 5.65 6.57 0.53
CA GLY A 509 7.04 6.41 0.09
C GLY A 509 7.37 7.17 -1.20
N TRP A 510 6.36 7.41 -2.04
CA TRP A 510 6.47 8.14 -3.31
C TRP A 510 6.13 9.63 -3.20
N GLU A 511 5.60 10.08 -2.06
CA GLU A 511 5.26 11.49 -1.82
C GLU A 511 6.42 12.41 -2.23
N PRO A 512 6.20 13.32 -3.21
CA PRO A 512 7.26 14.16 -3.72
C PRO A 512 7.74 15.16 -2.66
N SER A 513 9.03 15.48 -2.70
CA SER A 513 9.65 16.43 -1.78
C SER A 513 10.71 17.28 -2.48
N TYR A 514 11.13 18.38 -1.85
CA TYR A 514 12.24 19.21 -2.33
C TYR A 514 13.62 18.53 -2.21
N THR A 515 13.69 17.30 -1.68
CA THR A 515 14.96 16.59 -1.45
C THR A 515 15.38 15.89 -2.73
N VAL A 516 16.56 16.24 -3.26
CA VAL A 516 17.19 15.55 -4.38
C VAL A 516 18.37 14.74 -3.86
N PHE A 517 18.31 13.41 -3.95
CA PHE A 517 19.43 12.57 -3.55
C PHE A 517 20.57 12.63 -4.57
N ASN A 518 21.81 12.66 -4.08
CA ASN A 518 22.98 12.39 -4.91
C ASN A 518 23.21 10.86 -4.91
N PRO A 519 22.98 10.16 -6.04
CA PRO A 519 23.07 8.70 -6.08
C PRO A 519 24.48 8.19 -5.76
N ILE A 520 25.54 8.91 -6.14
CA ILE A 520 26.93 8.54 -5.85
C ILE A 520 27.19 8.63 -4.35
N SER A 521 26.86 9.76 -3.72
CA SER A 521 27.05 9.92 -2.27
C SER A 521 26.18 8.96 -1.45
N GLN A 522 24.99 8.62 -1.95
CA GLN A 522 24.14 7.60 -1.33
C GLN A 522 24.77 6.21 -1.48
N ALA A 523 25.33 5.87 -2.64
CA ALA A 523 26.02 4.61 -2.85
C ALA A 523 27.24 4.48 -1.93
N GLU A 524 28.15 5.46 -1.93
CA GLU A 524 29.37 5.44 -1.11
C GLU A 524 29.08 5.33 0.39
N LYS A 525 27.97 5.92 0.84
CA LYS A 525 27.56 5.87 2.25
C LYS A 525 26.92 4.54 2.63
N ASN A 526 26.07 4.00 1.77
CA ASN A 526 25.19 2.89 2.11
C ASN A 526 25.71 1.54 1.61
N ASP A 527 26.46 1.52 0.51
CA ASP A 527 27.15 0.34 -0.02
C ASP A 527 28.66 0.64 -0.09
N PRO A 528 29.35 0.87 1.05
CA PRO A 528 30.70 1.43 1.08
C PRO A 528 31.74 0.61 0.30
N GLU A 529 31.54 -0.71 0.26
CA GLU A 529 32.39 -1.62 -0.48
C GLU A 529 31.93 -1.83 -1.93
N GLY A 530 30.74 -1.36 -2.32
CA GLY A 530 30.15 -1.54 -3.65
C GLY A 530 29.69 -2.98 -3.92
N GLU A 531 29.47 -3.79 -2.88
CA GLU A 531 29.11 -5.20 -3.00
C GLU A 531 27.73 -5.38 -3.64
N TYR A 532 26.77 -4.54 -3.24
CA TYR A 532 25.41 -4.59 -3.78
C TYR A 532 25.39 -4.20 -5.27
N ILE A 533 26.12 -3.15 -5.65
CA ILE A 533 26.22 -2.75 -7.06
C ILE A 533 26.83 -3.86 -7.91
N ARG A 534 27.93 -4.48 -7.46
CA ARG A 534 28.60 -5.58 -8.19
C ARG A 534 27.74 -6.82 -8.33
N HIS A 535 26.89 -7.09 -7.34
CA HIS A 535 25.96 -8.21 -7.39
C HIS A 535 24.88 -8.00 -8.46
N TRP A 536 24.27 -6.81 -8.51
CA TRP A 536 23.14 -6.53 -9.42
C TRP A 536 23.55 -6.01 -10.80
N ILE A 537 24.79 -5.55 -10.96
CA ILE A 537 25.35 -5.07 -12.23
C ILE A 537 26.57 -5.91 -12.60
N PRO A 538 26.37 -7.08 -13.24
CA PRO A 538 27.45 -7.98 -13.64
C PRO A 538 28.55 -7.30 -14.47
N GLU A 539 28.20 -6.28 -15.25
CA GLU A 539 29.10 -5.44 -16.04
C GLU A 539 30.16 -4.73 -15.17
N LEU A 540 29.83 -4.45 -13.90
CA LEU A 540 30.68 -3.74 -12.96
C LEU A 540 31.33 -4.66 -11.91
N LYS A 541 31.13 -5.98 -11.98
CA LYS A 541 31.57 -6.95 -10.96
C LYS A 541 33.07 -6.88 -10.65
N ASP A 542 33.89 -6.56 -11.65
CA ASP A 542 35.35 -6.55 -11.53
C ASP A 542 35.92 -5.14 -11.27
N VAL A 543 35.10 -4.08 -11.36
CA VAL A 543 35.52 -2.70 -11.10
C VAL A 543 35.94 -2.57 -9.64
N LYS A 544 37.18 -2.13 -9.38
CA LYS A 544 37.73 -2.04 -8.02
C LYS A 544 37.57 -0.66 -7.40
N GLY A 545 37.55 -0.64 -6.06
CA GLY A 545 37.49 0.58 -5.26
C GLY A 545 36.28 1.45 -5.58
N LYS A 546 36.47 2.76 -5.44
CA LYS A 546 35.41 3.77 -5.57
C LYS A 546 34.93 4.01 -7.01
N ALA A 547 35.62 3.46 -8.02
CA ALA A 547 35.19 3.61 -9.42
C ALA A 547 33.82 2.97 -9.68
N VAL A 548 33.44 1.94 -8.92
CA VAL A 548 32.13 1.25 -9.06
C VAL A 548 30.93 2.17 -8.86
N PHE A 549 31.08 3.25 -8.09
CA PHE A 549 29.98 4.18 -7.80
C PHE A 549 29.73 5.19 -8.91
N ASP A 550 30.73 5.43 -9.77
CA ASP A 550 30.68 6.41 -10.86
C ASP A 550 31.72 6.04 -11.94
N PRO A 551 31.52 4.90 -12.64
CA PRO A 551 32.55 4.33 -13.50
C PRO A 551 32.87 5.23 -14.70
N TYR A 552 31.89 5.99 -15.20
CA TYR A 552 32.06 6.88 -16.36
C TYR A 552 33.05 8.02 -16.11
N HIS A 553 33.01 8.63 -14.91
CA HIS A 553 33.89 9.76 -14.59
C HIS A 553 35.18 9.34 -13.87
N ARG A 554 35.22 8.14 -13.26
CA ARG A 554 36.35 7.70 -12.42
C ARG A 554 37.31 6.71 -13.11
N LEU A 555 36.94 6.17 -14.27
CA LEU A 555 37.81 5.31 -15.08
C LEU A 555 38.33 6.06 -16.31
N SER A 556 39.38 5.53 -16.94
CA SER A 556 39.75 5.97 -18.29
C SER A 556 38.66 5.60 -19.31
N LYS A 557 38.65 6.29 -20.45
CA LYS A 557 37.69 6.04 -21.53
C LYS A 557 37.79 4.58 -22.01
N GLU A 558 39.01 4.09 -22.20
CA GLU A 558 39.27 2.73 -22.68
C GLU A 558 38.84 1.66 -21.68
N GLU A 559 39.00 1.91 -20.37
CA GLU A 559 38.52 1.00 -19.32
C GLU A 559 36.99 0.99 -19.26
N PHE A 560 36.36 2.17 -19.31
CA PHE A 560 34.90 2.28 -19.24
C PHE A 560 34.21 1.62 -20.44
N GLU A 561 34.70 1.87 -21.67
CA GLU A 561 34.11 1.30 -22.88
C GLU A 561 34.14 -0.23 -22.90
N LYS A 562 35.15 -0.85 -22.27
CA LYS A 562 35.24 -2.32 -22.12
C LYS A 562 34.21 -2.92 -21.17
N LEU A 563 33.61 -2.13 -20.27
CA LEU A 563 32.60 -2.63 -19.32
C LEU A 563 31.28 -2.95 -20.01
N GLY A 564 30.98 -2.31 -21.15
CA GLY A 564 29.66 -2.41 -21.78
C GLY A 564 28.51 -1.79 -20.96
N TYR A 565 28.84 -1.02 -19.92
CA TYR A 565 27.87 -0.34 -19.06
C TYR A 565 27.49 1.04 -19.66
N PRO A 566 26.20 1.45 -19.65
CA PRO A 566 25.77 2.72 -20.25
C PRO A 566 26.41 3.94 -19.59
N LYS A 567 26.65 4.98 -20.41
CA LYS A 567 27.01 6.32 -19.92
C LYS A 567 25.82 6.92 -19.16
N PRO A 568 26.04 7.81 -18.16
CA PRO A 568 24.96 8.51 -17.48
C PRO A 568 24.02 9.19 -18.48
N TYR A 569 22.74 8.85 -18.43
CA TYR A 569 21.72 9.38 -19.34
C TYR A 569 21.53 10.90 -19.17
N VAL A 570 21.63 11.39 -17.94
CA VAL A 570 21.55 12.82 -17.61
C VAL A 570 22.71 13.29 -16.74
N ASP A 571 23.03 14.58 -16.83
CA ASP A 571 23.94 15.26 -15.89
C ASP A 571 23.21 15.59 -14.59
N TRP A 572 23.57 14.90 -13.52
CA TRP A 572 22.91 15.03 -12.21
C TRP A 572 22.92 16.46 -11.66
N ASN A 573 24.01 17.22 -11.85
CA ASN A 573 24.12 18.58 -11.33
C ASN A 573 23.11 19.51 -12.03
N LYS A 574 23.02 19.38 -13.36
CA LYS A 574 22.05 20.16 -14.16
C LYS A 574 20.62 19.78 -13.80
N THR A 575 20.31 18.49 -13.73
CA THR A 575 18.93 18.04 -13.45
C THR A 575 18.49 18.33 -12.02
N LYS A 576 19.41 18.28 -11.03
CA LYS A 576 19.10 18.69 -9.66
C LYS A 576 18.66 20.15 -9.62
N GLN A 577 19.41 21.03 -10.28
CA GLN A 577 19.09 22.45 -10.31
C GLN A 577 17.75 22.69 -11.00
N ARG A 578 17.53 22.03 -12.15
CA ARG A 578 16.25 22.03 -12.87
C ARG A 578 15.06 21.64 -11.99
N ALA A 579 15.15 20.54 -11.26
CA ALA A 579 14.07 20.07 -10.39
C ALA A 579 13.73 21.07 -9.28
N ILE A 580 14.75 21.62 -8.62
CA ILE A 580 14.57 22.62 -7.55
C ILE A 580 13.93 23.90 -8.10
N GLU A 581 14.37 24.35 -9.28
CA GLU A 581 13.79 25.51 -9.95
C GLU A 581 12.33 25.27 -10.35
N ARG A 582 12.03 24.10 -10.94
CA ARG A 582 10.67 23.67 -11.31
C ARG A 582 9.73 23.65 -10.11
N PHE A 583 10.13 22.99 -9.03
CA PHE A 583 9.32 22.92 -7.81
C PHE A 583 9.07 24.32 -7.23
N LYS A 584 10.09 25.18 -7.21
CA LYS A 584 9.94 26.56 -6.74
C LYS A 584 9.01 27.38 -7.63
N SER A 585 9.18 27.33 -8.95
CA SER A 585 8.39 28.14 -9.88
C SER A 585 6.92 27.76 -9.84
N ASP A 586 6.65 26.47 -9.91
CA ASP A 586 5.30 25.97 -10.16
C ASP A 586 4.45 25.97 -8.89
N MET A 587 5.07 25.79 -7.72
CA MET A 587 4.37 25.79 -6.43
C MET A 587 4.29 27.16 -5.76
N LYS A 588 4.98 28.20 -6.28
CA LYS A 588 5.08 29.52 -5.66
C LYS A 588 3.69 30.13 -5.39
N ASP A 589 2.89 30.20 -6.45
CA ASP A 589 1.58 30.84 -6.47
C ASP A 589 0.43 29.81 -6.59
N ALA A 590 0.75 28.52 -6.41
CA ALA A 590 -0.24 27.45 -6.43
C ALA A 590 -1.24 27.61 -5.27
N VAL A 591 -2.53 27.67 -5.63
CA VAL A 591 -3.67 27.64 -4.71
C VAL A 591 -4.49 26.39 -5.04
N PRO A 592 -4.14 25.25 -4.41
CA PRO A 592 -4.92 24.01 -4.55
C PRO A 592 -6.34 24.18 -4.06
#